data_AF-U5NZH3-F1
#
_entry.id   AF-U5NZH3-F1
#
_cell.length_a   1.000
_cell.length_b   1.000
_cell.length_c   1.000
_cell.angle_alpha   90.00
_cell.angle_beta   90.00
_cell.angle_gamma   90.00
#
_symmetry.space_group_name_H-M   'P 1'
#
loop_
_entity.id
_entity.type
_entity.pdbx_description
1 polymer ?
#
loop_
_entity_poly.entity_id
_entity_poly.type
_entity_poly.pdbx_seq_one_letter_code
_entity_poly.pdbx_strand_id
1 'polypeptide(L)'
;MQLAHQASECINHVRTALDYLAFNMTWKDSGSRHEGTKFPLHTKDSGYGRVRKNSVPGLSKKHDAWVESVQPFNGTEWSQALVELSNRDKHRVAIDITPSFTFTLDRSIPLQDPLGDPSYRGFAVANATVELLLADALEVAPGNSNLEAGHTLRVIVAGAVNLLNLFLVDLGDDSIKIEGLWSDSTSTTGTEPGRREFDA
;
A
#
# COMPACT_ATOMS: atom_id res chain seq x y z
N MET A 1 16.32 7.87 17.09
CA MET A 1 16.08 8.80 15.95
C MET A 1 16.06 8.07 14.59
N GLN A 2 16.83 6.99 14.40
CA GLN A 2 16.85 6.17 13.17
C GLN A 2 15.51 5.46 12.87
N LEU A 3 14.77 5.05 13.91
CA LEU A 3 13.53 4.25 13.81
C LEU A 3 12.34 5.01 13.15
N ALA A 4 12.12 6.27 13.51
CA ALA A 4 11.03 7.08 12.93
C ALA A 4 11.26 7.42 11.45
N HIS A 5 12.53 7.47 11.03
CA HIS A 5 12.89 7.69 9.64
C HIS A 5 12.43 6.50 8.79
N GLN A 6 12.69 5.27 9.23
CA GLN A 6 12.35 4.04 8.51
C GLN A 6 10.85 3.83 8.30
N ALA A 7 10.02 4.08 9.32
CA ALA A 7 8.57 4.08 9.16
C ALA A 7 8.08 5.14 8.16
N SER A 8 8.70 6.32 8.18
CA SER A 8 8.42 7.36 7.19
C SER A 8 8.81 6.92 5.77
N GLU A 9 9.91 6.18 5.59
CA GLU A 9 10.34 5.69 4.27
C GLU A 9 9.31 4.73 3.67
N CYS A 10 8.79 3.77 4.45
CA CYS A 10 7.77 2.84 3.95
C CYS A 10 6.47 3.57 3.54
N ILE A 11 5.97 4.46 4.39
CA ILE A 11 4.77 5.26 4.09
C ILE A 11 4.99 6.13 2.85
N ASN A 12 6.16 6.76 2.74
CA ASN A 12 6.53 7.56 1.57
C ASN A 12 6.57 6.71 0.30
N HIS A 13 7.10 5.49 0.36
CA HIS A 13 7.10 4.57 -0.79
C HIS A 13 5.69 4.14 -1.18
N VAL A 14 4.82 3.81 -0.23
CA VAL A 14 3.41 3.49 -0.53
C VAL A 14 2.71 4.68 -1.19
N ARG A 15 2.87 5.89 -0.65
CA ARG A 15 2.32 7.12 -1.25
C ARG A 15 2.83 7.34 -2.66
N THR A 16 4.14 7.18 -2.85
CA THR A 16 4.79 7.33 -4.16
C THR A 16 4.25 6.30 -5.16
N ALA A 17 4.12 5.03 -4.76
CA ALA A 17 3.57 3.98 -5.61
C ALA A 17 2.12 4.29 -6.04
N LEU A 18 1.29 4.80 -5.12
CA LEU A 18 -0.06 5.26 -5.45
C LEU A 18 -0.07 6.44 -6.44
N ASP A 19 0.86 7.38 -6.32
CA ASP A 19 0.96 8.51 -7.26
C ASP A 19 1.43 8.06 -8.65
N TYR A 20 2.36 7.11 -8.74
CA TYR A 20 2.71 6.46 -10.01
C TYR A 20 1.52 5.72 -10.62
N LEU A 21 0.76 5.02 -9.79
CA LEU A 21 -0.45 4.34 -10.21
C LEU A 21 -1.46 5.35 -10.81
N ALA A 22 -1.71 6.46 -10.12
CA ALA A 22 -2.57 7.56 -10.59
C ALA A 22 -2.10 8.13 -11.94
N PHE A 23 -0.80 8.34 -12.11
CA PHE A 23 -0.21 8.81 -13.36
C PHE A 23 -0.43 7.82 -14.51
N ASN A 24 -0.06 6.56 -14.32
CA ASN A 24 -0.15 5.52 -15.36
C ASN A 24 -1.60 5.23 -15.78
N MET A 25 -2.53 5.19 -14.83
CA MET A 25 -3.96 5.01 -15.11
C MET A 25 -4.55 6.18 -15.88
N THR A 26 -4.24 7.40 -15.45
CA THR A 26 -4.71 8.61 -16.11
C THR A 26 -4.25 8.62 -17.56
N TRP A 27 -2.98 8.27 -17.80
CA TRP A 27 -2.44 8.16 -19.14
C TRP A 27 -3.10 7.03 -19.94
N LYS A 28 -3.25 5.83 -19.38
CA LYS A 28 -3.92 4.70 -20.05
C LYS A 28 -5.34 5.07 -20.51
N ASP A 29 -6.14 5.65 -19.62
CA ASP A 29 -7.56 5.89 -19.88
C ASP A 29 -7.82 7.14 -20.73
N SER A 30 -7.04 8.20 -20.52
CA SER A 30 -7.21 9.45 -21.28
C SER A 30 -6.48 9.44 -22.62
N GLY A 31 -5.53 8.52 -22.81
CA GLY A 31 -4.63 8.48 -23.97
C GLY A 31 -3.56 9.57 -23.97
N SER A 32 -3.41 10.35 -22.87
CA SER A 32 -2.47 11.47 -22.80
C SER A 32 -1.83 11.62 -21.41
N ARG A 33 -0.59 12.12 -21.37
CA ARG A 33 0.09 12.43 -20.12
C ARG A 33 -0.55 13.67 -19.48
N HIS A 34 -0.88 13.56 -18.20
CA HIS A 34 -1.33 14.69 -17.39
C HIS A 34 -0.29 14.98 -16.31
N GLU A 35 0.08 16.26 -16.19
CA GLU A 35 0.95 16.71 -15.11
C GLU A 35 0.15 16.88 -13.81
N GLY A 36 0.85 16.77 -12.67
CA GLY A 36 0.25 16.98 -11.36
C GLY A 36 -0.73 15.89 -10.92
N THR A 37 -0.74 14.73 -11.60
CA THR A 37 -1.50 13.56 -11.17
C THR A 37 -1.05 13.11 -9.80
N LYS A 38 -2.02 12.75 -8.96
CA LYS A 38 -1.77 12.21 -7.62
C LYS A 38 -2.92 11.31 -7.21
N PHE A 39 -2.64 10.32 -6.38
CA PHE A 39 -3.69 9.45 -5.88
C PHE A 39 -4.55 10.19 -4.86
N PRO A 40 -5.88 10.32 -5.10
CA PRO A 40 -6.74 10.97 -4.14
C PRO A 40 -6.97 10.04 -2.94
N LEU A 41 -6.71 10.55 -1.72
CA LEU A 41 -7.20 9.96 -0.47
C LEU A 41 -8.02 11.02 0.24
N HIS A 42 -9.34 10.93 0.12
CA HIS A 42 -10.25 11.94 0.65
C HIS A 42 -11.05 11.37 1.82
N THR A 43 -11.11 12.10 2.93
CA THR A 43 -11.73 11.62 4.18
C THR A 43 -13.21 11.92 4.30
N LYS A 44 -13.78 12.65 3.33
CA LYS A 44 -15.19 13.00 3.29
C LYS A 44 -15.73 12.77 1.88
N ASP A 45 -16.93 12.24 1.77
CA ASP A 45 -17.60 12.11 0.47
C ASP A 45 -17.79 13.49 -0.20
N SER A 46 -18.13 14.50 0.61
CA SER A 46 -18.28 15.88 0.15
C SER A 46 -17.01 16.40 -0.54
N GLY A 47 -17.15 16.82 -1.80
CA GLY A 47 -16.07 17.39 -2.59
C GLY A 47 -15.13 16.37 -3.24
N TYR A 48 -15.34 15.06 -3.02
CA TYR A 48 -14.54 14.00 -3.63
C TYR A 48 -14.49 14.13 -5.16
N GLY A 49 -15.64 14.30 -5.81
CA GLY A 49 -15.69 14.43 -7.27
C GLY A 49 -14.80 15.54 -7.85
N ARG A 50 -14.65 16.67 -7.14
CA ARG A 50 -13.74 17.75 -7.54
C ARG A 50 -12.27 17.34 -7.37
N VAL A 51 -11.94 16.73 -6.25
CA VAL A 51 -10.58 16.25 -5.96
C VAL A 51 -10.17 15.16 -6.95
N ARG A 52 -11.04 14.17 -7.18
CA ARG A 52 -10.87 13.10 -8.18
C ARG A 52 -10.61 13.70 -9.55
N LYS A 53 -11.48 14.60 -10.03
CA LYS A 53 -11.35 15.19 -11.37
C LYS A 53 -10.02 15.95 -11.56
N ASN A 54 -9.53 16.61 -10.52
CA ASN A 54 -8.28 17.36 -10.58
C ASN A 54 -7.03 16.47 -10.44
N SER A 55 -7.15 15.34 -9.74
CA SER A 55 -5.98 14.51 -9.38
C SER A 55 -5.78 13.34 -10.36
N VAL A 56 -6.87 12.81 -10.91
CA VAL A 56 -6.90 11.71 -11.88
C VAL A 56 -7.97 11.99 -12.96
N PRO A 57 -7.71 12.96 -13.86
CA PRO A 57 -8.64 13.28 -14.94
C PRO A 57 -8.75 12.13 -15.95
N GLY A 58 -9.89 12.01 -16.62
CA GLY A 58 -10.03 11.09 -17.76
C GLY A 58 -10.16 9.60 -17.43
N LEU A 59 -10.14 9.18 -16.15
CA LEU A 59 -10.35 7.78 -15.80
C LEU A 59 -11.66 7.20 -16.37
N SER A 60 -11.57 5.97 -16.86
CA SER A 60 -12.67 5.10 -17.24
C SER A 60 -13.57 4.82 -16.03
N LYS A 61 -14.83 4.44 -16.28
CA LYS A 61 -15.78 4.10 -15.20
C LYS A 61 -15.28 2.98 -14.29
N LYS A 62 -14.55 2.01 -14.86
CA LYS A 62 -13.99 0.87 -14.12
C LYS A 62 -12.91 1.34 -13.15
N HIS A 63 -11.93 2.09 -13.63
CA HIS A 63 -10.83 2.57 -12.79
C HIS A 63 -11.28 3.61 -11.77
N ASP A 64 -12.27 4.43 -12.12
CA ASP A 64 -12.89 5.36 -11.18
C ASP A 64 -13.52 4.63 -9.99
N ALA A 65 -14.27 3.56 -10.25
CA ALA A 65 -14.88 2.75 -9.20
C ALA A 65 -13.83 2.11 -8.28
N TRP A 66 -12.68 1.68 -8.81
CA TRP A 66 -11.59 1.16 -7.98
C TRP A 66 -10.98 2.23 -7.09
N VAL A 67 -10.69 3.42 -7.64
CA VAL A 67 -10.16 4.55 -6.85
C VAL A 67 -11.16 4.99 -5.78
N GLU A 68 -12.45 5.04 -6.11
CA GLU A 68 -13.51 5.39 -5.16
C GLU A 68 -13.67 4.34 -4.06
N SER A 69 -13.65 3.04 -4.40
CA SER A 69 -13.86 1.95 -3.44
C SER A 69 -12.86 1.99 -2.27
N VAL A 70 -11.65 2.50 -2.51
CA VAL A 70 -10.60 2.57 -1.51
C VAL A 70 -10.54 3.91 -0.78
N GLN A 71 -11.49 4.81 -0.99
CA GLN A 71 -11.46 6.10 -0.30
C GLN A 71 -11.72 5.93 1.21
N PRO A 72 -11.04 6.71 2.07
CA PRO A 72 -11.27 6.65 3.52
C PRO A 72 -12.73 6.88 3.92
N PHE A 73 -13.47 7.74 3.20
CA PHE A 73 -14.90 7.96 3.49
C PHE A 73 -15.79 6.73 3.26
N ASN A 74 -15.31 5.72 2.53
CA ASN A 74 -15.99 4.43 2.35
C ASN A 74 -15.66 3.42 3.45
N GLY A 75 -14.96 3.83 4.52
CA GLY A 75 -14.60 2.95 5.63
C GLY A 75 -13.44 2.01 5.32
N THR A 76 -12.65 2.30 4.28
CA THR A 76 -11.50 1.47 3.89
C THR A 76 -10.34 1.65 4.88
N GLU A 77 -10.17 0.69 5.78
CA GLU A 77 -9.22 0.70 6.91
C GLU A 77 -7.82 1.15 6.49
N TRP A 78 -7.24 0.51 5.47
CA TRP A 78 -5.86 0.79 5.05
C TRP A 78 -5.66 2.23 4.56
N SER A 79 -6.64 2.75 3.82
CA SER A 79 -6.56 4.10 3.26
C SER A 79 -6.72 5.17 4.35
N GLN A 80 -7.57 4.88 5.34
CA GLN A 80 -7.76 5.72 6.51
C GLN A 80 -6.50 5.73 7.38
N ALA A 81 -5.96 4.55 7.69
CA ALA A 81 -4.71 4.41 8.43
C ALA A 81 -3.55 5.15 7.75
N LEU A 82 -3.46 5.07 6.41
CA LEU A 82 -2.45 5.80 5.64
C LEU A 82 -2.59 7.32 5.77
N VAL A 83 -3.81 7.85 5.69
CA VAL A 83 -4.06 9.29 5.89
C VAL A 83 -3.75 9.73 7.33
N GLU A 84 -4.17 8.94 8.31
CA GLU A 84 -3.92 9.23 9.72
C GLU A 84 -2.42 9.24 10.04
N LEU A 85 -1.67 8.25 9.57
CA LEU A 85 -0.22 8.19 9.75
C LEU A 85 0.53 9.27 8.97
N SER A 86 0.07 9.64 7.78
CA SER A 86 0.68 10.74 7.02
C SER A 86 0.53 12.10 7.72
N ASN A 87 -0.49 12.26 8.57
CA ASN A 87 -0.81 13.52 9.25
C ASN A 87 -0.42 13.54 10.75
N ARG A 88 -0.03 12.41 11.33
CA ARG A 88 0.33 12.30 12.76
C ARG A 88 1.80 12.64 13.02
N ASP A 89 2.10 12.91 14.29
CA ASP A 89 3.46 12.99 14.83
C ASP A 89 4.13 11.60 14.84
N LYS A 90 4.48 11.15 13.62
CA LYS A 90 5.09 9.85 13.30
C LYS A 90 6.42 9.59 13.99
N HIS A 91 6.98 10.59 14.67
CA HIS A 91 8.20 10.47 15.47
C HIS A 91 7.98 9.81 16.84
N ARG A 92 6.73 9.71 17.32
CA ARG A 92 6.40 9.20 18.67
C ARG A 92 5.92 7.75 18.73
N VAL A 93 5.49 7.15 17.61
CA VAL A 93 4.89 5.80 17.55
C VAL A 93 5.64 4.91 16.53
N ALA A 94 6.95 5.09 16.44
CA ALA A 94 7.75 4.57 15.34
C ALA A 94 7.98 3.05 15.42
N ILE A 95 7.61 2.33 14.36
CA ILE A 95 7.97 0.93 14.10
C ILE A 95 9.33 0.92 13.42
N ASP A 96 10.22 0.02 13.81
CA ASP A 96 11.44 -0.21 13.02
C ASP A 96 11.06 -0.94 11.74
N ILE A 97 11.43 -0.37 10.59
CA ILE A 97 11.30 -1.02 9.30
C ILE A 97 12.68 -1.13 8.70
N THR A 98 13.18 -2.34 8.53
CA THR A 98 14.42 -2.55 7.77
C THR A 98 14.05 -3.06 6.38
N PRO A 99 14.07 -2.20 5.34
CA PRO A 99 13.85 -2.64 3.98
C PRO A 99 15.14 -3.25 3.39
N SER A 100 15.00 -4.41 2.76
CA SER A 100 16.01 -4.97 1.86
C SER A 100 15.41 -5.08 0.46
N PHE A 101 16.09 -4.51 -0.53
CA PHE A 101 15.69 -4.56 -1.93
C PHE A 101 16.69 -5.40 -2.71
N THR A 102 16.21 -6.49 -3.31
CA THR A 102 17.02 -7.34 -4.19
C THR A 102 16.36 -7.42 -5.55
N PHE A 103 17.12 -7.27 -6.63
CA PHE A 103 16.61 -7.41 -7.99
C PHE A 103 17.72 -7.82 -8.95
N THR A 104 17.32 -8.34 -10.11
CA THR A 104 18.21 -8.62 -11.25
C THR A 104 17.99 -7.58 -12.33
N LEU A 105 19.07 -7.00 -12.85
CA LEU A 105 19.00 -6.09 -14.00
C LEU A 105 19.26 -6.88 -15.28
N ASP A 106 18.24 -7.06 -16.12
CA ASP A 106 18.41 -7.68 -17.44
C ASP A 106 18.78 -6.61 -18.47
N ARG A 107 20.07 -6.49 -18.75
CA ARG A 107 20.58 -5.53 -19.73
C ARG A 107 20.33 -5.92 -21.18
N SER A 108 19.87 -7.14 -21.44
CA SER A 108 19.56 -7.59 -22.80
C SER A 108 18.20 -7.11 -23.30
N ILE A 109 17.31 -6.72 -22.38
CA ILE A 109 15.97 -6.23 -22.68
C ILE A 109 15.91 -4.73 -22.37
N PRO A 110 16.01 -3.86 -23.39
CA PRO A 110 15.78 -2.44 -23.18
C PRO A 110 14.32 -2.21 -22.81
N LEU A 111 14.08 -1.48 -21.73
CA LEU A 111 12.74 -1.01 -21.41
C LEU A 111 12.39 0.07 -22.44
N GLN A 112 11.40 -0.18 -23.28
CA GLN A 112 10.91 0.82 -24.22
C GLN A 112 10.00 1.79 -23.49
N ASP A 113 10.14 3.08 -23.75
CA ASP A 113 9.17 4.06 -23.26
C ASP A 113 7.80 3.73 -23.87
N PRO A 114 6.71 3.74 -23.07
CA PRO A 114 5.39 3.40 -23.58
C PRO A 114 4.85 4.33 -24.68
N LEU A 115 5.43 5.52 -24.90
CA LEU A 115 5.15 6.40 -26.06
C LEU A 115 6.13 6.20 -27.22
N GLY A 116 7.06 5.24 -27.12
CA GLY A 116 8.07 4.99 -28.13
C GLY A 116 9.17 6.07 -28.16
N ASP A 117 9.42 6.80 -27.07
CA ASP A 117 10.52 7.77 -27.01
C ASP A 117 11.88 7.06 -27.22
N PRO A 118 12.58 7.32 -28.34
CA PRO A 118 13.83 6.66 -28.67
C PRO A 118 15.00 7.13 -27.80
N SER A 119 14.83 8.19 -27.01
CA SER A 119 15.83 8.70 -26.07
C SER A 119 15.78 8.02 -24.71
N TYR A 120 14.69 7.29 -24.41
CA TYR A 120 14.58 6.56 -23.16
C TYR A 120 15.63 5.43 -23.08
N ARG A 121 16.29 5.34 -21.93
CA ARG A 121 17.36 4.36 -21.66
C ARG A 121 17.02 3.68 -20.34
N GLY A 122 16.26 2.59 -20.41
CA GLY A 122 15.97 1.72 -19.28
C GLY A 122 16.32 0.27 -19.61
N PHE A 123 16.51 -0.53 -18.57
CA PHE A 123 16.65 -1.98 -18.68
C PHE A 123 15.54 -2.63 -17.87
N ALA A 124 15.06 -3.79 -18.32
CA ALA A 124 14.09 -4.54 -17.55
C ALA A 124 14.68 -4.95 -16.19
N VAL A 125 13.87 -4.79 -15.14
CA VAL A 125 14.18 -5.31 -13.80
C VAL A 125 13.40 -6.60 -13.62
N ALA A 126 14.08 -7.67 -13.23
CA ALA A 126 13.52 -8.98 -12.98
C ALA A 126 13.77 -9.42 -11.53
N ASN A 127 12.98 -10.38 -11.04
CA ASN A 127 13.13 -10.98 -9.70
C ASN A 127 13.22 -9.93 -8.57
N ALA A 128 12.45 -8.84 -8.68
CA ALA A 128 12.43 -7.79 -7.69
C ALA A 128 11.74 -8.29 -6.42
N THR A 129 12.46 -8.25 -5.30
CA THR A 129 11.98 -8.64 -3.98
C THR A 129 12.22 -7.50 -3.00
N VAL A 130 11.21 -7.22 -2.18
CA VAL A 130 11.27 -6.26 -1.08
C VAL A 130 10.99 -7.02 0.20
N GLU A 131 11.98 -7.13 1.06
CA GLU A 131 11.81 -7.69 2.40
C GLU A 131 11.67 -6.54 3.39
N LEU A 132 10.62 -6.61 4.22
CA LEU A 132 10.35 -5.64 5.27
C LEU A 132 10.37 -6.35 6.62
N LEU A 133 11.39 -6.08 7.43
CA LEU A 133 11.39 -6.49 8.83
C LEU A 133 10.67 -5.41 9.63
N LEU A 134 9.55 -5.76 10.28
CA LEU A 134 8.77 -4.87 11.15
C LEU A 134 9.03 -5.22 12.62
N ALA A 135 9.47 -4.26 13.43
CA ALA A 135 9.56 -4.40 14.89
C ALA A 135 8.79 -3.29 15.61
N ASP A 136 8.02 -3.66 16.64
CA ASP A 136 7.16 -2.72 17.36
C ASP A 136 7.94 -1.61 18.07
N ALA A 137 7.26 -0.47 18.25
CA ALA A 137 7.82 0.71 18.88
C ALA A 137 8.22 0.47 20.34
N LEU A 138 9.26 1.18 20.81
CA LEU A 138 9.73 1.14 22.20
C LEU A 138 8.73 1.75 23.22
N GLU A 139 7.79 2.59 22.76
CA GLU A 139 6.76 3.22 23.61
C GLU A 139 5.36 2.90 23.08
N VAL A 140 4.55 2.21 23.90
CA VAL A 140 3.10 2.07 23.67
C VAL A 140 2.46 3.41 23.99
N ALA A 141 1.77 4.03 23.02
CA ALA A 141 1.08 5.29 23.27
C ALA A 141 0.04 5.11 24.40
N PRO A 142 0.10 5.91 25.49
CA PRO A 142 -0.87 5.81 26.57
C PRO A 142 -2.29 6.10 26.05
N GLY A 143 -3.21 5.15 26.22
CA GLY A 143 -4.63 5.35 25.96
C GLY A 143 -5.17 4.90 24.61
N ASN A 144 -4.41 4.19 23.77
CA ASN A 144 -4.97 3.55 22.58
C ASN A 144 -4.31 2.18 22.29
N SER A 145 -4.86 1.12 22.90
CA SER A 145 -4.46 -0.28 22.67
C SER A 145 -4.76 -0.79 21.25
N ASN A 146 -5.48 -0.02 20.42
CA ASN A 146 -6.04 -0.50 19.15
C ASN A 146 -5.24 -0.09 17.91
N LEU A 147 -4.06 0.50 18.08
CA LEU A 147 -3.13 0.75 16.98
C LEU A 147 -1.82 0.05 17.28
N GLU A 148 -1.84 -1.28 17.20
CA GLU A 148 -0.62 -2.04 17.03
C GLU A 148 0.04 -1.54 15.75
N ALA A 149 1.19 -0.94 15.94
CA ALA A 149 1.88 -0.21 14.90
C ALA A 149 2.24 -1.19 13.76
N GLY A 150 2.69 -2.40 14.11
CA GLY A 150 2.84 -3.52 13.17
C GLY A 150 1.57 -3.88 12.38
N HIS A 151 0.41 -4.01 13.02
CA HIS A 151 -0.87 -4.24 12.33
C HIS A 151 -1.19 -3.12 11.33
N THR A 152 -1.04 -1.87 11.77
CA THR A 152 -1.36 -0.69 10.95
C THR A 152 -0.55 -0.67 9.65
N LEU A 153 0.77 -0.92 9.71
CA LEU A 153 1.60 -1.00 8.52
C LEU A 153 1.24 -2.20 7.64
N ARG A 154 0.99 -3.38 8.22
CA ARG A 154 0.59 -4.58 7.46
C ARG A 154 -0.69 -4.31 6.67
N VAL A 155 -1.70 -3.71 7.30
CA VAL A 155 -2.95 -3.34 6.62
C VAL A 155 -2.71 -2.34 5.50
N ILE A 156 -1.89 -1.30 5.72
CA ILE A 156 -1.53 -0.30 4.70
C ILE A 156 -0.85 -0.97 3.49
N VAL A 157 0.19 -1.77 3.74
CA VAL A 157 0.95 -2.44 2.67
C VAL A 157 0.05 -3.42 1.90
N ALA A 158 -0.69 -4.27 2.61
CA ALA A 158 -1.62 -5.22 1.99
C ALA A 158 -2.66 -4.52 1.14
N GLY A 159 -3.31 -3.48 1.68
CA GLY A 159 -4.35 -2.73 0.98
C GLY A 159 -3.83 -2.02 -0.27
N ALA A 160 -2.68 -1.37 -0.18
CA ALA A 160 -2.06 -0.71 -1.32
C ALA A 160 -1.63 -1.70 -2.41
N VAL A 161 -1.01 -2.83 -2.04
CA VAL A 161 -0.62 -3.88 -2.98
C VAL A 161 -1.83 -4.54 -3.64
N ASN A 162 -2.90 -4.79 -2.90
CA ASN A 162 -4.13 -5.34 -3.46
C ASN A 162 -4.73 -4.39 -4.51
N LEU A 163 -4.75 -3.08 -4.23
CA LEU A 163 -5.18 -2.09 -5.21
C LEU A 163 -4.27 -2.10 -6.45
N LEU A 164 -2.95 -2.03 -6.27
CA LEU A 164 -1.98 -2.08 -7.36
C LEU A 164 -2.18 -3.33 -8.24
N ASN A 165 -2.41 -4.49 -7.63
CA ASN A 165 -2.64 -5.75 -8.35
C ASN A 165 -3.89 -5.72 -9.23
N LEU A 166 -4.97 -5.01 -8.85
CA LEU A 166 -6.13 -4.83 -9.73
C LEU A 166 -5.72 -4.15 -11.04
N PHE A 167 -4.87 -3.14 -10.96
CA PHE A 167 -4.40 -2.39 -12.13
C PHE A 167 -3.33 -3.13 -12.92
N LEU A 168 -2.39 -3.81 -12.26
CA LEU A 168 -1.38 -4.64 -12.94
C LEU A 168 -2.05 -5.73 -13.77
N VAL A 169 -3.01 -6.45 -13.20
CA VAL A 169 -3.77 -7.47 -13.93
C VAL A 169 -4.54 -6.87 -15.11
N ASP A 170 -5.12 -5.68 -14.95
CA ASP A 170 -5.80 -4.97 -16.05
C ASP A 170 -4.83 -4.47 -17.14
N LEU A 171 -3.58 -4.21 -16.79
CA LEU A 171 -2.49 -3.89 -17.71
C LEU A 171 -1.91 -5.13 -18.40
N GLY A 172 -2.22 -6.33 -17.92
CA GLY A 172 -1.63 -7.58 -18.38
C GLY A 172 -0.27 -7.91 -17.76
N ASP A 173 0.08 -7.25 -16.65
CA ASP A 173 1.29 -7.47 -15.88
C ASP A 173 1.08 -8.51 -14.76
N ASP A 174 2.20 -9.04 -14.26
CA ASP A 174 2.21 -9.95 -13.11
C ASP A 174 1.79 -9.24 -11.82
N SER A 175 1.00 -9.94 -11.00
CA SER A 175 0.64 -9.46 -9.66
C SER A 175 1.83 -9.52 -8.71
N ILE A 176 1.94 -8.51 -7.85
CA ILE A 176 2.84 -8.50 -6.70
C ILE A 176 2.35 -9.56 -5.71
N LYS A 177 3.24 -10.50 -5.39
CA LYS A 177 3.00 -11.51 -4.36
C LYS A 177 3.38 -10.95 -2.99
N ILE A 178 2.54 -11.23 -1.99
CA ILE A 178 2.81 -10.88 -0.60
C ILE A 178 2.97 -12.17 0.19
N GLU A 179 4.07 -12.31 0.91
CA GLU A 179 4.36 -13.44 1.79
C GLU A 179 4.69 -12.95 3.21
N GLY A 180 4.32 -13.72 4.24
CA GLY A 180 4.70 -13.44 5.64
C GLY A 180 4.08 -12.18 6.28
N LEU A 181 3.13 -11.52 5.60
CA LEU A 181 2.50 -10.29 6.13
C LEU A 181 1.54 -10.56 7.29
N TRP A 182 1.04 -11.77 7.43
CA TRP A 182 0.23 -12.23 8.55
C TRP A 182 0.87 -13.48 9.12
N SER A 183 1.11 -13.52 10.43
CA SER A 183 1.40 -14.78 11.11
C SER A 183 0.08 -15.49 11.40
N ASP A 184 -0.06 -16.75 11.01
CA ASP A 184 -1.16 -17.61 11.46
C ASP A 184 -1.00 -17.91 12.96
N SER A 185 -1.24 -16.91 13.81
CA SER A 185 -1.40 -17.11 15.25
C SER A 185 -2.85 -17.44 15.56
N THR A 186 -3.34 -18.53 14.99
CA THR A 186 -4.44 -19.31 15.57
C THR A 186 -3.95 -20.73 15.85
N SER A 187 -2.89 -20.84 16.65
CA SER A 187 -2.77 -22.00 17.52
C SER A 187 -3.83 -21.86 18.62
N THR A 188 -5.05 -22.31 18.32
CA THR A 188 -6.02 -22.67 19.35
C THR A 188 -5.32 -23.60 20.33
N THR A 189 -4.93 -23.06 21.48
CA THR A 189 -4.60 -23.87 22.65
C THR A 189 -5.88 -24.60 23.03
N GLY A 190 -5.98 -25.83 22.55
CA GLY A 190 -6.96 -26.81 23.00
C GLY A 190 -6.74 -27.08 24.48
N THR A 191 -7.29 -26.21 25.32
CA THR A 191 -7.50 -26.49 26.72
C THR A 191 -8.82 -27.25 26.77
N GLU A 192 -8.74 -28.58 26.88
CA GLU A 192 -9.92 -29.42 27.09
C GLU A 192 -10.72 -28.91 28.30
N PRO A 193 -12.04 -28.68 28.16
CA PRO A 193 -12.87 -28.42 29.32
C PRO A 193 -13.06 -29.72 30.11
N GLY A 194 -12.74 -29.63 31.40
CA GLY A 194 -12.71 -30.76 32.33
C GLY A 194 -13.96 -31.65 32.29
N ARG A 195 -13.71 -32.97 32.25
CA ARG A 195 -14.65 -33.99 32.66
C ARG A 195 -15.12 -33.68 34.09
N ARG A 196 -16.38 -33.30 34.24
CA ARG A 196 -17.10 -33.50 35.49
C ARG A 196 -17.51 -34.96 35.55
N GLU A 197 -16.95 -35.69 36.50
CA GLU A 197 -17.52 -36.93 37.01
C GLU A 197 -18.92 -36.60 37.54
N PHE A 198 -19.92 -37.34 37.05
CA PHE A 198 -21.23 -37.42 37.67
C PHE A 198 -21.35 -38.84 38.24
N ASP A 199 -21.22 -38.93 39.56
CA ASP A 199 -21.70 -40.05 40.35
C ASP A 199 -23.24 -39.98 40.40
N ALA A 200 -23.90 -41.04 39.94
CA ALA A 200 -25.19 -41.54 40.40
C ALA A 200 -25.43 -42.97 39.84
#